data_AF-A0A961SS38-F1
#
_entry.id   AF-A0A961SS38-F1
#
_cell.length_a   1.000
_cell.length_b   1.000
_cell.length_c   1.000
_cell.angle_alpha   90.00
_cell.angle_beta   90.00
_cell.angle_gamma   90.00
#
_symmetry.space_group_name_H-M   'P 1'
#
loop_
_entity.id
_entity.type
_entity.pdbx_description
1 polymer ?
#
loop_
_entity_poly.entity_id
_entity_poly.type
_entity_poly.pdbx_seq_one_letter_code
_entity_poly.pdbx_strand_id
1 'polypeptide(L)' 'MAKHGLRPYSYPEIVSSWQFMDYLLRHGRTYPHHSIVSTIKARQHGFNDCMDIEAMFDAIFARLQQERILPPA' A
#
# COMPACT_ATOMS: atom_id res chain seq x y z
N MET A 1 5.73 -17.84 -23.62
CA MET A 1 5.80 -18.11 -22.15
C MET A 1 5.79 -16.77 -21.43
N ALA A 2 4.97 -16.61 -20.39
CA ALA A 2 4.94 -15.36 -19.61
C ALA A 2 6.23 -15.23 -18.78
N LYS A 3 6.93 -14.09 -18.88
CA LYS A 3 8.29 -13.86 -18.36
C LYS A 3 8.49 -14.22 -16.87
N HIS A 4 7.46 -14.05 -16.05
CA HIS A 4 7.54 -14.19 -14.58
C HIS A 4 6.53 -15.18 -13.97
N GLY A 5 5.75 -15.91 -14.77
CA GLY A 5 4.78 -16.89 -14.25
C GLY A 5 3.71 -16.32 -13.31
N LEU A 6 3.37 -15.04 -13.46
CA LEU A 6 2.36 -14.34 -12.65
C LEU A 6 0.95 -14.84 -12.95
N ARG A 7 0.03 -14.65 -12.00
CA ARG A 7 -1.39 -14.84 -12.24
C ARG A 7 -1.86 -13.85 -13.32
N PRO A 8 -2.73 -14.27 -14.26
CA PRO A 8 -3.09 -13.46 -15.42
C PRO A 8 -4.18 -12.43 -15.10
N TYR A 9 -4.02 -11.67 -14.00
CA TYR A 9 -4.93 -10.60 -13.66
C TYR A 9 -4.75 -9.40 -14.60
N SER A 10 -5.86 -8.83 -15.05
CA SER A 10 -5.92 -7.51 -15.65
C SER A 10 -5.85 -6.43 -14.59
N TYR A 11 -5.42 -5.21 -14.97
CA TYR A 11 -5.34 -4.10 -14.02
C TYR A 11 -6.66 -3.80 -13.28
N PRO A 12 -7.85 -3.81 -13.93
CA PRO A 12 -9.11 -3.56 -13.23
C PRO A 12 -9.47 -4.59 -12.16
N GLU A 13 -8.91 -5.81 -12.23
CA GLU A 13 -9.15 -6.85 -11.22
C GLU A 13 -8.35 -6.63 -9.93
N ILE A 14 -7.22 -5.92 -10.01
CA ILE A 14 -6.28 -5.75 -8.89
C ILE A 14 -6.10 -4.28 -8.46
N VAL A 15 -6.54 -3.32 -9.28
CA VAL A 15 -6.53 -1.89 -8.96
C VAL A 15 -7.93 -1.33 -9.07
N SER A 16 -8.49 -0.97 -7.92
CA SER A 16 -9.86 -0.44 -7.82
C SER A 16 -10.00 1.00 -8.28
N SER A 17 -8.97 1.85 -8.09
CA SER A 17 -8.98 3.24 -8.55
C SER A 17 -7.57 3.83 -8.68
N TRP A 18 -7.24 4.28 -9.88
CA TRP A 18 -6.03 5.06 -10.15
C TRP A 18 -6.15 6.49 -9.64
N GLN A 19 -7.35 7.06 -9.68
CA GLN A 19 -7.64 8.41 -9.17
C GLN A 19 -7.41 8.51 -7.66
N PHE A 20 -7.67 7.41 -6.93
CA PHE A 20 -7.34 7.34 -5.51
C PHE A 20 -5.83 7.41 -5.27
N MET A 21 -5.03 6.76 -6.11
CA MET A 21 -3.56 6.85 -6.07
C MET A 21 -3.09 8.28 -6.40
N ASP A 22 -3.65 8.90 -7.44
CA ASP A 22 -3.34 10.29 -7.80
C ASP A 22 -3.62 11.25 -6.63
N TYR A 23 -4.72 11.03 -5.92
CA TYR A 23 -5.07 11.80 -4.74
C TYR A 23 -4.08 11.58 -3.59
N LEU A 24 -3.77 10.33 -3.24
CA LEU A 24 -2.84 9.97 -2.16
C LEU A 24 -1.43 10.50 -2.41
N LEU A 25 -0.93 10.36 -3.64
CA LEU A 25 0.39 10.81 -4.07
C LEU A 25 0.43 12.31 -4.44
N ARG A 26 -0.72 13.00 -4.36
CA ARG A 26 -0.86 14.44 -4.63
C ARG A 26 -0.44 14.83 -6.03
N HIS A 27 -0.68 13.94 -6.98
CA HIS A 27 -0.39 14.20 -8.39
C HIS A 27 -1.12 15.48 -8.84
N GLY A 28 -0.37 16.45 -9.38
CA GLY A 28 -0.90 17.73 -9.86
C GLY A 28 -1.27 18.76 -8.79
N ARG A 29 -0.92 18.57 -7.51
CA ARG A 29 -1.17 19.56 -6.42
C ARG A 29 0.15 20.26 -6.03
N THR A 30 0.10 21.57 -5.83
CA THR A 30 1.29 22.39 -5.50
C THR A 30 1.34 22.90 -4.06
N TYR A 31 0.29 22.67 -3.26
CA TYR A 31 0.18 23.16 -1.90
C TYR A 31 0.21 22.02 -0.87
N PRO A 32 0.82 22.23 0.31
CA PRO A 32 0.95 21.19 1.31
C PRO A 32 -0.42 20.86 1.92
N HIS A 33 -0.75 19.57 1.96
CA HIS A 33 -1.78 19.02 2.86
C HIS A 33 -1.12 18.04 3.82
N HIS A 34 -1.52 17.99 5.07
CA HIS A 34 -1.04 16.94 5.98
C HIS A 34 -2.20 16.01 6.30
N SER A 35 -1.99 14.70 6.16
CA SER A 35 -2.99 13.67 6.48
C SER A 35 -2.62 12.87 7.72
N ILE A 36 -1.72 13.41 8.57
CA ILE A 36 -1.26 12.76 9.79
C ILE A 36 -2.35 12.90 10.85
N VAL A 37 -2.70 11.79 11.48
CA VAL A 37 -3.69 11.73 12.56
C VAL A 37 -3.03 11.33 13.88
N SER A 38 -3.58 11.82 14.99
CA SER A 38 -3.06 11.50 16.33
C SER A 38 -3.49 10.09 16.76
N THR A 39 -2.53 9.30 17.25
CA THR A 39 -2.77 7.95 17.79
C THR A 39 -2.90 7.93 19.32
N ILE A 40 -2.79 9.09 19.99
CA ILE A 40 -2.75 9.21 21.46
C ILE A 40 -3.97 8.54 22.10
N LYS A 41 -5.17 8.81 21.58
CA LYS A 41 -6.42 8.26 22.14
C LYS A 41 -6.39 6.73 22.13
N ALA A 42 -5.96 6.11 21.03
CA ALA A 42 -5.90 4.66 20.93
C ALA A 42 -4.92 4.07 21.97
N ARG A 43 -3.73 4.66 22.10
CA ARG A 43 -2.71 4.22 23.07
C ARG A 43 -3.17 4.37 24.52
N GLN A 44 -3.86 5.46 24.85
CA GLN A 44 -4.46 5.66 26.18
C GLN A 44 -5.52 4.61 26.53
N HIS A 45 -6.13 3.98 25.54
CA HIS A 45 -7.09 2.89 25.72
C HIS A 45 -6.49 1.49 25.51
N GLY A 46 -5.16 1.36 25.57
CA GLY A 46 -4.46 0.06 25.55
C GLY A 46 -4.04 -0.44 24.17
N PHE A 47 -4.36 0.27 23.08
CA PHE A 47 -3.89 -0.07 21.73
C PHE A 47 -2.48 0.47 21.51
N ASN A 48 -1.49 -0.24 22.05
CA ASN A 48 -0.10 0.20 22.07
C ASN A 48 0.73 -0.25 20.87
N ASP A 49 0.20 -1.16 20.06
CA ASP A 49 0.88 -1.70 18.89
C ASP A 49 1.32 -0.60 17.93
N CYS A 50 2.50 -0.80 17.35
CA CYS A 50 3.13 0.13 16.42
C CYS A 50 3.89 -0.69 15.39
N MET A 51 3.86 -0.25 14.14
CA MET A 51 4.60 -0.89 13.06
C MET A 51 5.38 0.18 12.31
N ASP A 52 6.61 -0.16 11.93
CA ASP A 52 7.38 0.63 10.99
C ASP A 52 6.70 0.57 9.61
N ILE A 53 6.54 1.72 8.96
CA ILE A 53 5.85 1.82 7.68
C ILE A 53 6.62 1.05 6.59
N GLU A 54 7.95 1.08 6.59
CA GLU A 54 8.78 0.36 5.62
C GLU A 54 8.61 -1.16 5.81
N ALA A 55 8.64 -1.63 7.06
CA ALA A 55 8.40 -3.04 7.38
C ALA A 55 6.98 -3.50 6.98
N MET A 56 5.98 -2.63 7.12
CA MET A 56 4.61 -2.89 6.64
C MET A 56 4.60 -3.06 5.13
N PHE A 57 5.28 -2.18 4.38
CA PHE A 57 5.38 -2.32 2.92
C PHE A 57 6.08 -3.62 2.54
N ASP A 58 7.22 -3.94 3.14
CA ASP A 58 7.94 -5.20 2.87
C ASP A 58 7.05 -6.43 3.06
N ALA A 59 6.28 -6.47 4.15
CA ALA A 59 5.34 -7.56 4.41
C ALA A 59 4.24 -7.65 3.34
N ILE A 60 3.71 -6.51 2.87
CA ILE A 60 2.71 -6.47 1.80
C ILE A 60 3.32 -6.93 0.46
N PHE A 61 4.49 -6.42 0.08
CA PHE A 61 5.18 -6.81 -1.16
C PHE A 61 5.51 -8.30 -1.16
N ALA A 62 6.07 -8.81 -0.07
CA ALA A 62 6.39 -10.23 0.08
C ALA A 62 5.14 -11.11 -0.10
N ARG A 63 4.02 -10.71 0.51
CA ARG A 63 2.74 -11.41 0.34
C ARG A 63 2.27 -11.41 -1.11
N LEU A 64 2.30 -10.26 -1.78
CA LEU A 64 1.87 -10.14 -3.19
C LEU A 64 2.76 -10.95 -4.15
N GLN A 65 4.05 -11.10 -3.83
CA GLN A 65 4.97 -11.97 -4.56
C GLN A 65 4.66 -13.44 -4.33
N GLN A 66 4.39 -13.85 -3.08
CA GLN A 66 3.97 -15.23 -2.75
C GLN A 66 2.67 -15.60 -3.49
N GLU A 67 1.74 -14.65 -3.61
CA GLU A 67 0.48 -14.82 -4.34
C GLU A 67 0.64 -14.75 -5.87
N ARG A 68 1.86 -14.49 -6.37
CA ARG A 68 2.21 -14.31 -7.80
C ARG A 68 1.44 -13.19 -8.48
N ILE A 69 1.13 -12.14 -7.73
CA ILE A 69 0.57 -10.88 -8.25
C ILE A 69 1.71 -9.95 -8.69
N LEU A 70 2.80 -9.93 -7.92
CA LEU A 70 4.03 -9.20 -8.25
C LEU A 70 5.18 -10.16 -8.60
N PRO A 71 6.14 -9.72 -9.44
CA PRO A 71 7.36 -10.49 -9.70
C PRO A 71 8.25 -10.54 -8.45
N PRO A 72 9.08 -11.59 -8.30
CA PRO A 72 10.09 -11.65 -7.25
C PRO A 72 11.08 -10.49 -7.40
N ALA A 73 11.66 -10.07 -6.26
CA ALA A 73 12.69 -9.03 -6.20
C ALA A 73 13.96 -9.41 -6.96
#